data_AF-A0A177N9R2-F1
#
_entry.id   AF-A0A177N9R2-F1
#
_cell.length_a   1.000
_cell.length_b   1.000
_cell.length_c   1.000
_cell.angle_alpha   90.00
_cell.angle_beta   90.00
_cell.angle_gamma   90.00
#
_symmetry.space_group_name_H-M   'P 1'
#
loop_
_entity.id
_entity.type
_entity.pdbx_description
1 polymer ?
#
loop_
_entity_poly.entity_id
_entity_poly.type
_entity_poly.pdbx_seq_one_letter_code
_entity_poly.pdbx_strand_id
1 'polypeptide(L)'
;MADSIGFIRRKACAVYLLLLLSVFLAQADAGTISEKRRTLAGNADRSGDITLRADDSGHFRGRLSINGRELPFLIDTGATLTVIPMKFAHEARLPFGRQVDTATAGGRTFDKLTVIDSLTIGNTELKHIEAALNQHLTEILLGMNTLRFFKMIQSGDTLTLRLNRQLIEQNHLEDQVAMPPPSDIDSRPQSDYYVSPSPITKSVECDAQKHCVTKFGN
;
A
#
# COMPACT_ATOMS: atom_id res chain seq x y z
N MET A 1 7.91 56.05 45.64
CA MET A 1 7.96 54.63 45.23
C MET A 1 6.70 54.34 44.43
N ALA A 2 6.89 53.64 43.31
CA ALA A 2 5.92 53.05 42.39
C ALA A 2 4.84 53.98 41.80
N ASP A 3 4.98 54.37 40.51
CA ASP A 3 3.86 54.43 39.54
C ASP A 3 4.31 54.91 38.15
N SER A 4 5.25 54.20 37.52
CA SER A 4 5.60 54.47 36.09
C SER A 4 5.91 53.24 35.25
N ILE A 5 5.69 52.02 35.76
CA ILE A 5 5.99 50.77 35.05
C ILE A 5 4.72 50.16 34.39
N GLY A 6 3.52 50.62 34.77
CA GLY A 6 2.24 50.09 34.25
C GLY A 6 1.81 50.60 32.87
N PHE A 7 2.33 51.75 32.41
CA PHE A 7 1.86 52.39 31.17
C PHE A 7 2.51 51.82 29.89
N ILE A 8 3.78 51.38 29.99
CA ILE A 8 4.54 50.86 28.85
C ILE A 8 4.08 49.45 28.45
N ARG A 9 3.69 48.60 29.42
CA ARG A 9 3.23 47.22 29.15
C ARG A 9 1.87 47.15 28.44
N ARG A 10 1.02 48.17 28.55
CA ARG A 10 -0.30 48.22 27.91
C ARG A 10 -0.24 48.61 26.43
N LYS A 11 0.70 49.49 26.04
CA LYS A 11 0.85 49.92 24.64
C LYS A 11 1.52 48.87 23.76
N ALA A 12 2.46 48.09 24.31
CA ALA A 12 3.10 46.99 23.58
C ALA A 12 2.12 45.85 23.21
N CYS A 13 1.13 45.57 24.07
CA CYS A 13 0.13 44.53 23.85
C CYS A 13 -0.84 44.89 22.71
N ALA A 14 -1.25 46.16 22.61
CA ALA A 14 -2.16 46.63 21.56
C ALA A 14 -1.53 46.62 20.16
N VAL A 15 -0.23 46.93 20.05
CA VAL A 15 0.51 46.88 18.77
C VAL A 15 0.72 45.43 18.31
N TYR A 16 1.00 44.50 19.23
CA TYR A 16 1.14 43.08 18.91
C TYR A 16 -0.19 42.46 18.46
N LEU A 17 -1.31 42.85 19.09
CA LEU A 17 -2.64 42.37 18.71
C LEU A 17 -3.11 42.90 17.34
N LEU A 18 -2.74 44.14 16.99
CA LEU A 18 -3.01 44.72 15.67
C LEU A 18 -2.15 44.11 14.55
N LEU A 19 -0.90 43.72 14.86
CA LEU A 19 -0.02 43.02 13.90
C LEU A 19 -0.46 41.56 13.65
N LEU A 20 -1.06 40.89 14.64
CA LEU A 20 -1.62 39.55 14.44
C LEU A 20 -2.94 39.56 13.64
N LEU A 21 -3.72 40.64 13.73
CA LEU A 21 -4.97 40.79 12.99
C LEU A 21 -4.75 41.06 11.49
N SER A 22 -3.67 41.77 11.11
CA SER A 22 -3.35 42.05 9.70
C SER A 22 -2.88 40.82 8.93
N VAL A 23 -2.29 39.82 9.60
CA VAL A 23 -1.90 38.54 8.97
C VAL A 23 -3.12 37.66 8.68
N PHE A 24 -4.17 37.73 9.51
CA PHE A 24 -5.39 36.92 9.35
C PHE A 24 -6.31 37.38 8.20
N LEU A 25 -6.31 38.68 7.88
CA LEU A 25 -7.14 39.21 6.79
C LEU A 25 -6.53 39.02 5.39
N ALA A 26 -5.27 38.59 5.30
CA ALA A 26 -4.57 38.38 4.02
C ALA A 26 -4.80 36.99 3.39
N GLN A 27 -5.62 36.12 4.00
CA GLN A 27 -5.92 34.77 3.49
C GLN A 27 -7.38 34.58 3.05
N ALA A 28 -8.18 35.65 3.06
CA ALA A 28 -9.53 35.65 2.55
C ALA A 28 -9.57 36.31 1.17
N ASP A 29 -8.96 35.68 0.16
CA ASP A 29 -9.28 35.99 -1.23
C ASP A 29 -9.70 34.73 -1.99
N ALA A 30 -10.86 34.86 -2.61
CA ALA A 30 -11.66 33.81 -3.19
C ALA A 30 -11.11 33.34 -4.54
N GLY A 31 -11.15 32.02 -4.77
CA GLY A 31 -10.93 31.41 -6.08
C GLY A 31 -12.07 30.46 -6.42
N THR A 32 -13.18 30.97 -6.94
CA THR A 32 -14.17 30.19 -7.70
C THR A 32 -13.76 30.14 -9.17
N ILE A 33 -13.67 28.94 -9.77
CA ILE A 33 -14.02 28.52 -11.15
C ILE A 33 -13.75 27.00 -11.19
N SER A 34 -14.77 26.17 -11.13
CA SER A 34 -15.49 25.56 -12.27
C SER A 34 -14.73 24.45 -13.00
N GLU A 35 -15.34 23.26 -12.95
CA GLU A 35 -15.28 22.18 -13.94
C GLU A 35 -13.91 21.60 -14.35
N LYS A 36 -13.42 20.62 -13.57
CA LYS A 36 -12.98 19.35 -14.18
C LYS A 36 -13.11 18.18 -13.21
N ARG A 37 -14.36 17.86 -12.86
CA ARG A 37 -14.71 16.60 -12.19
C ARG A 37 -14.66 15.45 -13.22
N ARG A 38 -13.49 15.17 -13.79
CA ARG A 38 -13.20 13.98 -14.62
C ARG A 38 -11.72 13.67 -14.52
N THR A 39 -11.39 12.74 -13.63
CA THR A 39 -10.42 11.63 -13.68
C THR A 39 -9.85 11.35 -12.29
N LEU A 40 -10.68 10.79 -11.40
CA LEU A 40 -10.22 9.94 -10.29
C LEU A 40 -10.30 8.48 -10.75
N ALA A 41 -9.63 8.20 -11.85
CA ALA A 41 -9.13 6.88 -12.13
C ALA A 41 -7.63 7.13 -12.20
N GLY A 42 -6.85 6.55 -11.29
CA GLY A 42 -5.41 6.53 -11.40
C GLY A 42 -5.09 6.11 -12.82
N ASN A 43 -4.49 7.02 -13.59
CA ASN A 43 -4.06 6.70 -14.94
C ASN A 43 -2.93 5.70 -14.73
N ALA A 44 -3.26 4.41 -14.75
CA ALA A 44 -2.30 3.33 -14.72
C ALA A 44 -1.44 3.54 -15.96
N ASP A 45 -0.31 4.22 -15.77
CA ASP A 45 0.75 4.26 -16.74
C ASP A 45 1.08 2.81 -17.12
N ARG A 46 1.52 2.57 -18.36
CA ARG A 46 1.79 1.21 -18.86
C ARG A 46 2.82 0.45 -18.01
N SER A 47 3.50 1.14 -17.10
CA SER A 47 4.36 0.63 -16.04
C SER A 47 3.65 -0.17 -14.94
N GLY A 48 2.32 -0.03 -14.77
CA GLY A 48 1.57 -0.60 -13.65
C GLY A 48 1.72 0.18 -12.33
N ASP A 49 2.33 1.36 -12.39
CA ASP A 49 2.47 2.27 -11.25
C ASP A 49 1.12 2.90 -10.88
N ILE A 50 0.89 3.13 -9.58
CA ILE A 50 -0.28 3.85 -9.07
C ILE A 50 0.15 5.25 -8.66
N THR A 51 -0.40 6.27 -9.31
CA THR A 51 -0.17 7.67 -8.94
C THR A 51 -1.39 8.24 -8.22
N LEU A 52 -1.17 8.71 -7.00
CA LEU A 52 -2.15 9.36 -6.13
C LEU A 52 -1.79 10.84 -5.98
N ARG A 53 -2.80 11.71 -6.01
CA ARG A 53 -2.64 13.11 -5.67
C ARG A 53 -3.17 13.34 -4.26
N ALA A 54 -2.46 14.16 -3.49
CA ALA A 54 -2.90 14.60 -2.19
C ALA A 54 -4.22 15.38 -2.32
N ASP A 55 -5.12 15.18 -1.37
CA ASP A 55 -6.29 16.03 -1.22
C ASP A 55 -5.97 17.35 -0.50
N ASP A 56 -6.99 18.17 -0.26
CA ASP A 56 -6.86 19.48 0.39
C ASP A 56 -6.31 19.39 1.82
N SER A 57 -6.36 18.21 2.45
CA SER A 57 -5.78 17.95 3.77
C SER A 57 -4.37 17.37 3.69
N GLY A 58 -3.80 17.22 2.49
CA GLY A 58 -2.46 16.65 2.28
C GLY A 58 -2.42 15.13 2.32
N HIS A 59 -3.57 14.44 2.31
CA HIS A 59 -3.64 12.99 2.44
C HIS A 59 -3.75 12.30 1.08
N PHE A 60 -3.14 11.12 0.94
CA PHE A 60 -3.22 10.32 -0.28
C PHE A 60 -4.33 9.28 -0.17
N ARG A 61 -5.40 9.50 -0.93
CA ARG A 61 -6.57 8.61 -0.99
C ARG A 61 -6.74 8.00 -2.37
N GLY A 62 -7.37 6.84 -2.42
CA GLY A 62 -7.66 6.15 -3.67
C GLY A 62 -8.74 5.09 -3.52
N ARG A 63 -8.84 4.23 -4.53
CA ARG A 63 -9.73 3.07 -4.56
C ARG A 63 -8.91 1.82 -4.77
N LEU A 64 -9.23 0.77 -4.04
CA LEU A 64 -8.64 -0.56 -4.18
C LEU A 64 -9.75 -1.62 -4.15
N SER A 65 -9.44 -2.86 -4.51
CA SER A 65 -10.37 -3.99 -4.42
C SER A 65 -9.94 -4.92 -3.29
N ILE A 66 -10.85 -5.29 -2.39
CA ILE A 66 -10.66 -6.39 -1.42
C ILE A 66 -11.65 -7.49 -1.77
N ASN A 67 -11.16 -8.68 -2.08
CA ASN A 67 -11.97 -9.85 -2.44
C ASN A 67 -13.02 -9.52 -3.53
N GLY A 68 -12.64 -8.68 -4.50
CA GLY A 68 -13.50 -8.22 -5.60
C GLY A 68 -14.43 -7.05 -5.26
N ARG A 69 -14.32 -6.44 -4.07
CA ARG A 69 -15.10 -5.26 -3.66
C ARG A 69 -14.26 -4.00 -3.68
N GLU A 70 -14.68 -3.04 -4.49
CA GLU A 70 -13.99 -1.76 -4.63
C GLU A 70 -14.32 -0.82 -3.45
N LEU A 71 -13.31 -0.46 -2.67
CA LEU A 71 -13.43 0.28 -1.41
C LEU A 71 -12.45 1.47 -1.38
N PRO A 72 -12.82 2.57 -0.70
CA PRO A 72 -11.92 3.70 -0.51
C PRO A 72 -10.82 3.35 0.49
N PHE A 73 -9.61 3.86 0.24
CA PHE A 73 -8.48 3.76 1.15
C PHE A 73 -7.74 5.08 1.32
N LEU A 74 -7.00 5.16 2.41
CA LEU A 74 -6.04 6.19 2.78
C LEU A 74 -4.67 5.53 3.02
N ILE A 75 -3.59 6.13 2.53
CA ILE A 75 -2.22 5.72 2.85
C ILE A 75 -1.92 6.06 4.31
N ASP A 76 -1.52 5.07 5.11
CA ASP A 76 -1.11 5.26 6.51
C ASP A 76 0.24 4.59 6.77
N THR A 77 1.32 5.35 6.59
CA THR A 77 2.70 4.89 6.86
C THR A 77 3.00 4.71 8.35
N GLY A 78 2.13 5.23 9.24
CA GLY A 78 2.24 5.05 10.68
C GLY A 78 1.61 3.74 11.17
N ALA A 79 0.73 3.13 10.38
CA ALA A 79 0.10 1.86 10.72
C ALA A 79 0.99 0.66 10.35
N THR A 80 1.18 -0.25 11.30
CA THR A 80 1.89 -1.52 11.04
C THR A 80 1.04 -2.46 10.17
N LEU A 81 -0.25 -2.59 10.48
CA LEU A 81 -1.20 -3.42 9.75
C LEU A 81 -2.13 -2.56 8.91
N THR A 82 -2.63 -3.14 7.82
CA THR A 82 -3.78 -2.59 7.10
C THR A 82 -5.02 -2.74 7.97
N VAL A 83 -5.75 -1.64 8.17
CA VAL A 83 -6.93 -1.61 9.03
C VAL A 83 -8.16 -1.33 8.18
N ILE A 84 -9.17 -2.18 8.32
CA ILE A 84 -10.39 -2.15 7.53
C ILE A 84 -11.55 -1.77 8.46
N PRO A 85 -12.40 -0.81 8.07
CA PRO A 85 -13.64 -0.54 8.77
C PRO A 85 -14.50 -1.80 8.93
N MET A 86 -14.96 -2.07 10.14
CA MET A 86 -15.76 -3.27 10.43
C MET A 86 -17.03 -3.35 9.59
N LYS A 87 -17.59 -2.21 9.17
CA LYS A 87 -18.73 -2.13 8.24
C LYS A 87 -18.48 -2.80 6.88
N PHE A 88 -17.23 -2.88 6.43
CA PHE A 88 -16.85 -3.49 5.15
C PHE A 88 -16.57 -5.00 5.27
N ALA A 89 -16.44 -5.54 6.49
CA ALA A 89 -16.03 -6.91 6.71
C ALA A 89 -16.97 -7.93 6.04
N HIS A 90 -18.29 -7.74 6.18
CA HIS A 90 -19.27 -8.67 5.61
C HIS A 90 -19.31 -8.60 4.08
N GLU A 91 -19.36 -7.41 3.48
CA GLU A 91 -19.44 -7.26 2.02
C GLU A 91 -18.17 -7.74 1.29
N ALA A 92 -17.01 -7.57 1.94
CA ALA A 92 -15.71 -8.05 1.49
C ALA A 92 -15.42 -9.50 1.92
N ARG A 93 -16.37 -10.18 2.58
CA ARG A 93 -16.27 -11.59 3.02
C ARG A 93 -15.03 -11.88 3.87
N LEU A 94 -14.68 -10.96 4.75
CA LEU A 94 -13.51 -11.06 5.62
C LEU A 94 -13.81 -11.94 6.84
N PRO A 95 -12.96 -12.94 7.15
CA PRO A 95 -13.14 -13.77 8.33
C PRO A 95 -12.84 -12.97 9.62
N PHE A 96 -13.67 -13.16 10.64
CA PHE A 96 -13.42 -12.55 11.95
C PHE A 96 -12.48 -13.43 12.77
N GLY A 97 -11.26 -12.95 12.97
CA GLY A 97 -10.27 -13.57 13.86
C GLY A 97 -10.41 -13.11 15.30
N ARG A 98 -9.34 -13.37 16.07
CA ARG A 98 -9.26 -13.00 17.50
C ARG A 98 -9.27 -11.49 17.69
N GLN A 99 -9.78 -11.07 18.84
CA GLN A 99 -9.70 -9.68 19.28
C GLN A 99 -8.29 -9.36 19.80
N VAL A 100 -7.82 -8.14 19.53
CA VAL A 100 -6.54 -7.61 19.99
C VAL A 100 -6.70 -6.19 20.52
N ASP A 101 -5.92 -5.85 21.54
CA ASP A 101 -5.85 -4.49 22.06
C ASP A 101 -5.04 -3.62 21.11
N THR A 102 -5.55 -2.44 20.79
CA THR A 102 -4.90 -1.53 19.84
C THR A 102 -4.83 -0.12 20.42
N ALA A 103 -3.67 0.50 20.29
CA ALA A 103 -3.47 1.91 20.60
C ALA A 103 -3.58 2.71 19.31
N THR A 104 -4.50 3.65 19.26
CA THR A 104 -4.68 4.58 18.15
C THR A 104 -4.47 6.01 18.63
N ALA A 105 -4.40 6.98 17.72
CA ALA A 105 -4.39 8.40 18.08
C ALA A 105 -5.66 8.82 18.86
N GLY A 106 -6.78 8.09 18.71
CA GLY A 106 -8.01 8.30 19.46
C GLY A 106 -8.04 7.61 20.83
N GLY A 107 -6.96 6.93 21.24
CA GLY A 107 -6.87 6.17 22.49
C GLY A 107 -6.89 4.65 22.27
N ARG A 108 -7.07 3.92 23.37
CA ARG A 108 -7.13 2.45 23.36
C ARG A 108 -8.49 1.96 22.87
N THR A 109 -8.47 1.05 21.92
CA THR A 109 -9.63 0.34 21.36
C THR A 109 -9.30 -1.13 21.22
N PHE A 110 -10.27 -1.91 20.75
CA PHE A 110 -10.05 -3.29 20.34
C PHE A 110 -10.32 -3.44 18.85
N ASP A 111 -9.45 -4.19 18.19
CA ASP A 111 -9.61 -4.61 16.81
C ASP A 111 -9.82 -6.12 16.74
N LYS A 112 -10.35 -6.62 15.63
CA LYS A 112 -10.33 -8.06 15.32
C LYS A 112 -9.36 -8.34 14.18
N LEU A 113 -8.46 -9.30 14.35
CA LEU A 113 -7.60 -9.72 13.24
C LEU A 113 -8.43 -10.34 12.12
N THR A 114 -7.96 -10.18 10.88
CA THR A 114 -8.51 -10.83 9.68
C THR A 114 -7.39 -11.12 8.70
N VAL A 115 -7.69 -11.90 7.68
CA VAL A 115 -6.84 -12.06 6.50
C VAL A 115 -7.64 -11.64 5.28
N ILE A 116 -6.98 -10.92 4.37
CA ILE A 116 -7.52 -10.55 3.06
C ILE A 116 -7.01 -11.57 2.05
N ASP A 117 -7.92 -12.27 1.36
CA ASP A 117 -7.54 -13.27 0.36
C ASP A 117 -6.89 -12.60 -0.84
N SER A 118 -7.48 -11.51 -1.34
CA SER A 118 -6.98 -10.72 -2.46
C SER A 118 -7.19 -9.22 -2.21
N LEU A 119 -6.11 -8.45 -2.24
CA LEU A 119 -6.09 -6.99 -2.25
C LEU A 119 -5.50 -6.50 -3.57
N THR A 120 -6.31 -5.86 -4.41
CA THR A 120 -5.86 -5.32 -5.70
C THR A 120 -5.78 -3.80 -5.65
N ILE A 121 -4.63 -3.24 -5.98
CA ILE A 121 -4.43 -1.79 -6.14
C ILE A 121 -3.75 -1.54 -7.50
N GLY A 122 -4.38 -0.70 -8.33
CA GLY A 122 -3.98 -0.57 -9.73
C GLY A 122 -4.00 -1.93 -10.43
N ASN A 123 -2.86 -2.34 -10.98
CA ASN A 123 -2.68 -3.63 -11.67
C ASN A 123 -1.99 -4.68 -10.79
N THR A 124 -1.75 -4.40 -9.51
CA THR A 124 -1.07 -5.31 -8.58
C THR A 124 -2.11 -5.99 -7.70
N GLU A 125 -2.13 -7.32 -7.68
CA GLU A 125 -2.90 -8.10 -6.73
C GLU A 125 -1.97 -8.70 -5.68
N LEU A 126 -2.24 -8.41 -4.41
CA LEU A 126 -1.57 -8.97 -3.24
C LEU A 126 -2.47 -10.00 -2.58
N LYS A 127 -1.91 -11.13 -2.14
CA LYS A 127 -2.68 -12.26 -1.58
C LYS A 127 -2.32 -12.52 -0.13
N HIS A 128 -3.31 -13.01 0.61
CA HIS A 128 -3.16 -13.43 2.01
C HIS A 128 -2.57 -12.35 2.92
N ILE A 129 -3.07 -11.12 2.79
CA ILE A 129 -2.59 -9.98 3.57
C ILE A 129 -3.25 -9.97 4.95
N GLU A 130 -2.45 -10.02 6.00
CA GLU A 130 -2.93 -9.82 7.36
C GLU A 130 -3.52 -8.42 7.53
N ALA A 131 -4.63 -8.30 8.24
CA ALA A 131 -5.26 -7.02 8.50
C ALA A 131 -5.99 -7.02 9.85
N ALA A 132 -6.47 -5.84 10.24
CA ALA A 132 -7.30 -5.64 11.42
C ALA A 132 -8.64 -5.02 11.04
N LEU A 133 -9.70 -5.38 11.76
CA LEU A 133 -11.04 -4.84 11.63
C LEU A 133 -11.29 -3.89 12.81
N ASN A 134 -11.57 -2.62 12.50
CA ASN A 134 -11.82 -1.59 13.49
C ASN A 134 -13.24 -1.00 13.36
N GLN A 135 -13.94 -0.82 14.49
CA GLN A 135 -15.33 -0.36 14.52
C GLN A 135 -15.52 1.16 14.35
N HIS A 136 -14.45 1.94 14.50
CA HIS A 136 -14.49 3.41 14.52
C HIS A 136 -13.97 4.06 13.23
N LEU A 137 -13.34 3.28 12.34
CA LEU A 137 -12.87 3.78 11.05
C LEU A 137 -13.98 3.88 10.00
N THR A 138 -13.82 4.83 9.08
CA THR A 138 -14.77 5.09 7.99
C THR A 138 -14.24 4.68 6.62
N GLU A 139 -12.93 4.63 6.44
CA GLU A 139 -12.21 4.20 5.24
C GLU A 139 -11.04 3.27 5.62
N ILE A 140 -10.50 2.54 4.64
CA ILE A 140 -9.38 1.62 4.86
C ILE A 140 -8.09 2.40 5.10
N LEU A 141 -7.33 2.04 6.12
CA LEU A 141 -5.97 2.53 6.33
C LEU A 141 -4.98 1.51 5.76
N LEU A 142 -4.29 1.88 4.69
CA LEU A 142 -3.30 1.02 4.03
C LEU A 142 -1.98 1.13 4.78
N GLY A 143 -1.70 0.10 5.61
CA GLY A 143 -0.55 0.08 6.50
C GLY A 143 0.73 -0.45 5.86
N MET A 144 1.83 -0.35 6.59
CA MET A 144 3.17 -0.73 6.13
C MET A 144 3.29 -2.21 5.75
N ASN A 145 2.49 -3.10 6.33
CA ASN A 145 2.46 -4.51 5.90
C ASN A 145 2.02 -4.67 4.43
N THR A 146 1.21 -3.77 3.90
CA THR A 146 0.81 -3.75 2.49
C THR A 146 1.72 -2.82 1.70
N LEU A 147 2.06 -1.64 2.24
CA LEU A 147 2.88 -0.65 1.55
C LEU A 147 4.30 -1.14 1.28
N ARG A 148 4.86 -2.07 2.07
CA ARG A 148 6.22 -2.62 1.86
C ARG A 148 6.43 -3.24 0.48
N PHE A 149 5.37 -3.74 -0.15
CA PHE A 149 5.43 -4.31 -1.50
C PHE A 149 5.65 -3.23 -2.57
N PHE A 150 5.55 -1.96 -2.21
CA PHE A 150 5.71 -0.84 -3.13
C PHE A 150 6.88 0.04 -2.72
N LYS A 151 7.62 0.51 -3.73
CA LYS A 151 8.46 1.69 -3.61
C LYS A 151 7.56 2.92 -3.69
N MET A 152 7.62 3.76 -2.68
CA MET A 152 6.93 5.03 -2.61
C MET A 152 7.83 6.15 -3.14
N ILE A 153 7.37 6.88 -4.15
CA ILE A 153 8.08 8.02 -4.74
C ILE A 153 7.16 9.23 -4.63
N GLN A 154 7.52 10.17 -3.75
CA GLN A 154 6.76 11.41 -3.57
C GLN A 154 7.44 12.57 -4.29
N SER A 155 6.66 13.34 -5.05
CA SER A 155 7.09 14.57 -5.70
C SER A 155 5.99 15.62 -5.58
N GLY A 156 6.23 16.65 -4.77
CA GLY A 156 5.22 17.65 -4.45
C GLY A 156 3.98 17.03 -3.80
N ASP A 157 2.82 17.26 -4.42
CA ASP A 157 1.51 16.77 -4.00
C ASP A 157 1.17 15.38 -4.56
N THR A 158 2.13 14.70 -5.17
CA THR A 158 1.92 13.44 -5.87
C THR A 158 2.73 12.32 -5.24
N LEU A 159 2.09 11.18 -4.99
CA LEU A 159 2.69 9.94 -4.51
C LEU A 159 2.52 8.86 -5.58
N THR A 160 3.63 8.26 -5.99
CA THR A 160 3.64 7.10 -6.89
C THR A 160 4.01 5.83 -6.12
N LEU A 161 3.16 4.81 -6.20
CA LEU A 161 3.42 3.46 -5.72
C LEU A 161 3.87 2.61 -6.90
N ARG A 162 5.11 2.13 -6.83
CA ARG A 162 5.69 1.24 -7.83
C ARG A 162 5.95 -0.12 -7.20
N LEU A 163 5.52 -1.20 -7.83
CA LEU A 163 5.76 -2.55 -7.31
C LEU A 163 7.27 -2.79 -7.09
N ASN A 164 7.65 -3.18 -5.87
CA ASN A 164 9.03 -3.45 -5.49
C ASN A 164 9.39 -4.90 -5.81
N ARG A 165 9.65 -5.19 -7.09
CA ARG A 165 9.99 -6.54 -7.57
C ARG A 165 11.22 -7.12 -6.89
N GLN A 166 12.23 -6.27 -6.63
CA GLN A 166 13.45 -6.70 -5.93
C GLN A 166 13.16 -7.26 -4.54
N LEU A 167 12.31 -6.59 -3.75
CA LEU A 167 11.92 -7.07 -2.43
C LEU A 167 11.14 -8.39 -2.50
N ILE A 168 10.26 -8.52 -3.50
CA ILE A 168 9.45 -9.73 -3.70
C ILE A 168 10.36 -10.93 -3.99
N GLU A 169 11.28 -10.79 -4.95
CA GLU A 169 12.22 -11.84 -5.36
C GLU A 169 13.21 -12.20 -4.22
N GLN A 170 13.74 -11.19 -3.52
CA GLN A 170 14.73 -11.41 -2.45
C GLN A 170 14.15 -12.13 -1.22
N ASN A 171 12.84 -11.95 -0.97
CA ASN A 171 12.18 -12.53 0.20
C ASN A 171 11.27 -13.72 -0.17
N HIS A 172 11.31 -14.17 -1.43
CA HIS A 172 10.49 -15.26 -1.94
C HIS A 172 8.99 -15.05 -1.67
N LEU A 173 8.48 -13.86 -1.99
CA LEU A 173 7.09 -13.45 -1.76
C LEU A 173 6.22 -13.55 -3.02
N GLU A 174 6.64 -14.30 -4.03
CA GLU A 174 5.96 -14.40 -5.33
C GLU A 174 4.54 -14.95 -5.19
N ASP A 175 4.33 -15.91 -4.28
CA ASP A 175 2.99 -16.47 -4.01
C ASP A 175 2.02 -15.46 -3.40
N GLN A 176 2.54 -14.39 -2.79
CA GLN A 176 1.76 -13.30 -2.22
C GLN A 176 1.47 -12.18 -3.22
N VAL A 177 1.99 -12.24 -4.45
CA VAL A 177 1.78 -11.21 -5.47
C VAL A 177 1.37 -11.84 -6.79
N ALA A 178 0.10 -11.68 -7.18
CA ALA A 178 -0.32 -11.97 -8.55
C ALA A 178 0.16 -10.82 -9.45
N MET A 179 1.34 -11.03 -10.03
CA MET A 179 1.91 -10.12 -11.02
C MET A 179 1.16 -10.29 -12.34
N PRO A 180 0.80 -9.20 -13.05
CA PRO A 180 0.45 -9.34 -14.46
C PRO A 180 1.64 -10.02 -15.17
N PRO A 181 1.39 -10.89 -16.17
CA PRO A 181 2.46 -11.46 -16.97
C PRO A 181 3.37 -10.32 -17.44
N PRO A 182 4.70 -10.50 -17.46
CA PRO A 182 5.61 -9.46 -17.93
C PRO A 182 5.10 -8.94 -19.26
N SER A 183 4.82 -7.64 -19.36
CA SER A 183 4.58 -7.02 -20.66
C SER A 183 5.93 -7.02 -21.37
N ASP A 184 6.13 -8.00 -22.24
CA ASP A 184 7.30 -8.19 -23.08
C ASP A 184 7.58 -6.94 -23.93
N ILE A 185 8.39 -6.01 -23.40
CA ILE A 185 9.22 -5.08 -24.19
C ILE A 185 10.52 -4.82 -23.40
N ASP A 186 11.38 -5.82 -23.30
CA ASP A 186 12.82 -5.60 -23.50
C ASP A 186 13.43 -6.87 -24.09
N SER A 187 13.85 -6.76 -25.34
CA SER A 187 14.39 -7.80 -26.19
C SER A 187 15.73 -8.32 -25.69
N ARG A 188 15.72 -9.41 -24.91
CA ARG A 188 16.85 -10.33 -24.80
C ARG A 188 16.40 -11.74 -25.22
N PRO A 189 17.21 -12.49 -25.98
CA PRO A 189 16.80 -13.81 -26.46
C PRO A 189 16.55 -14.75 -25.28
N GLN A 190 15.37 -15.32 -25.25
CA GLN A 190 14.84 -16.19 -24.20
C GLN A 190 15.38 -17.64 -24.32
N SER A 191 16.62 -17.82 -24.79
CA SER A 191 17.19 -19.16 -25.05
C SER A 191 17.89 -19.82 -23.87
N ASP A 192 18.17 -19.08 -22.78
CA ASP A 192 19.18 -19.54 -21.81
C ASP A 192 18.62 -19.97 -20.44
N TYR A 193 17.29 -20.12 -20.29
CA TYR A 193 16.66 -20.52 -19.00
C TYR A 193 15.76 -21.75 -19.09
N TYR A 194 16.20 -22.78 -19.81
CA TYR A 194 15.72 -24.16 -19.63
C TYR A 194 16.91 -25.12 -19.55
N VAL A 195 17.34 -25.48 -18.33
CA VAL A 195 18.15 -26.68 -18.12
C VAL A 195 17.16 -27.83 -17.97
N SER A 196 16.91 -28.56 -19.06
CA SER A 196 16.28 -29.88 -18.98
C SER A 196 17.15 -30.76 -18.07
N PRO A 197 16.60 -31.50 -17.09
CA PRO A 197 17.39 -32.54 -16.45
C PRO A 197 17.87 -33.51 -17.53
N SER A 198 19.16 -33.86 -17.54
CA SER A 198 19.68 -34.91 -18.42
C SER A 198 18.85 -36.18 -18.22
N PRO A 199 18.37 -36.83 -19.30
CA PRO A 199 17.56 -38.02 -19.15
C PRO A 199 18.42 -39.15 -18.55
N ILE A 200 18.11 -39.55 -17.31
CA ILE A 200 18.73 -40.72 -16.69
C ILE A 200 18.41 -41.93 -17.55
N THR A 201 19.43 -42.50 -18.19
CA THR A 201 19.23 -43.64 -19.08
C THR A 201 19.33 -44.92 -18.26
N LYS A 202 18.28 -45.74 -18.32
CA LYS A 202 18.22 -47.06 -17.72
C LYS A 202 18.67 -48.10 -18.75
N SER A 203 19.69 -48.88 -18.43
CA SER A 203 20.12 -50.02 -19.24
C SER A 203 20.06 -51.30 -18.42
N VAL A 204 19.82 -52.43 -19.10
CA VAL A 204 19.84 -53.76 -18.49
C VAL A 204 20.94 -54.56 -19.17
N GLU A 205 21.93 -54.97 -18.39
CA GLU A 205 23.01 -55.83 -18.86
C GLU A 205 22.79 -57.23 -18.29
N CYS A 206 22.88 -58.22 -19.17
CA CYS A 206 22.76 -59.62 -18.80
C CYS A 206 24.03 -60.37 -19.20
N ASP A 207 24.50 -61.27 -18.33
CA ASP A 207 25.62 -62.15 -18.65
C ASP A 207 25.18 -63.37 -19.49
N ALA A 208 26.17 -64.18 -19.89
CA ALA A 208 25.95 -65.37 -20.71
C ALA A 208 25.11 -66.45 -20.00
N GLN A 209 24.99 -66.39 -18.67
CA GLN A 209 24.14 -67.25 -17.86
C GLN A 209 22.72 -66.69 -17.68
N LYS A 210 22.40 -65.59 -18.37
CA LYS A 210 21.10 -64.89 -18.36
C LYS A 210 20.74 -64.24 -17.03
N HIS A 211 21.71 -63.89 -16.19
CA HIS A 211 21.45 -63.04 -15.04
C HIS A 211 21.55 -61.56 -15.44
N CYS A 212 20.46 -60.83 -15.27
CA CYS A 212 20.32 -59.45 -15.72
C CYS A 212 20.30 -58.48 -14.54
N VAL A 213 21.09 -57.41 -14.63
CA VAL A 213 21.06 -56.29 -13.68
C VAL A 213 20.74 -54.99 -14.39
N THR A 214 19.94 -54.14 -13.72
CA THR A 214 19.61 -52.82 -14.24
C THR A 214 20.59 -51.79 -13.69
N LYS A 215 21.15 -50.95 -14.56
CA LYS A 215 21.99 -49.80 -14.20
C LYS A 215 21.32 -48.50 -14.63
N PHE A 216 21.57 -47.43 -13.87
CA PHE A 216 21.11 -46.07 -14.16
C PHE A 216 22.34 -45.16 -14.28
N GLY A 217 22.45 -44.43 -15.38
CA GLY A 217 23.51 -43.46 -15.62
C GLY A 217 22.94 -42.08 -15.94
N ASN A 218 23.69 -41.04 -15.59
CA ASN A 218 23.42 -39.66 -16.02
C ASN A 218 23.96 -39.40 -17.43
#